data_AF-A0A951I756-F1
#
_entry.id   AF-A0A951I756-F1
#
_cell.length_a   1.000
_cell.length_b   1.000
_cell.length_c   1.000
_cell.angle_alpha   90.00
_cell.angle_beta   90.00
_cell.angle_gamma   90.00
#
_symmetry.space_group_name_H-M   'P 1'
#
loop_
_entity.id
_entity.type
_entity.pdbx_description
1 polymer ?
#
loop_
_entity_poly.entity_id
_entity_poly.type
_entity_poly.pdbx_seq_one_letter_code
_entity_poly.pdbx_strand_id
1 'polypeptide(L)'
;MMLKTRLMMTLMLGLLFASQAATTNAQQAATPEMKTEANNFFQHQDWTNAAKAYEAISKLEPQNAGAWTRWGTALLSTGKYERAAEVLKHAVELNPQQFIAMYNLAGAYARLNEKAKAYEWLDKAVQAGFSNPQLMTTDEDLASLRGEARFKELVSKATANARPCSVEPLNRQFDFWVGEWNVLSTQGNQQIGTSSVQLILGDCVVFENWTGGGGLSGKSFNFYNTQKGKWQQTWVDDKGGSIELLGEYKDGKMLYTGEQTLQNVKTLHRLTFFNLPDKRVRQFWETSTDDGKTWTVAFDGTYVRK
;
A
#
# COMPACT_ATOMS: atom_id res chain seq x y z
N MET A 1 9.41 -50.24 -66.53
CA MET A 1 8.05 -49.92 -66.99
C MET A 1 7.09 -50.94 -66.40
N MET A 2 5.97 -50.47 -65.84
CA MET A 2 4.78 -51.23 -65.39
C MET A 2 4.80 -51.93 -64.01
N LEU A 3 4.03 -51.30 -63.10
CA LEU A 3 3.25 -51.92 -62.04
C LEU A 3 2.59 -53.23 -62.48
N LYS A 4 2.53 -54.23 -61.59
CA LYS A 4 1.32 -55.04 -61.35
C LYS A 4 1.44 -55.93 -60.09
N THR A 5 0.65 -55.52 -59.10
CA THR A 5 -0.12 -56.28 -58.12
C THR A 5 -0.12 -57.81 -58.26
N ARG A 6 0.15 -58.55 -57.17
CA ARG A 6 -0.51 -59.85 -56.90
C ARG A 6 -0.55 -60.22 -55.41
N LEU A 7 -1.79 -60.49 -55.02
CA LEU A 7 -2.40 -61.05 -53.83
C LEU A 7 -1.84 -62.43 -53.39
N MET A 8 -1.74 -62.70 -52.07
CA MET A 8 -2.15 -63.94 -51.35
C MET A 8 -1.63 -63.89 -49.89
N MET A 9 -2.51 -63.83 -48.88
CA MET A 9 -3.02 -64.98 -48.08
C MET A 9 -1.89 -65.57 -47.21
N THR A 10 -1.92 -65.58 -45.86
CA THR A 10 -2.67 -66.56 -45.06
C THR A 10 -2.54 -66.25 -43.54
N LEU A 11 -3.65 -66.46 -42.81
CA LEU A 11 -3.84 -67.07 -41.47
C LEU A 11 -3.08 -66.64 -40.20
N MET A 12 -3.91 -66.48 -39.16
CA MET A 12 -3.81 -67.01 -37.79
C MET A 12 -3.50 -66.08 -36.62
N LEU A 13 -4.41 -66.21 -35.64
CA LEU A 13 -4.25 -66.15 -34.20
C LEU A 13 -4.12 -64.78 -33.52
N GLY A 14 -5.14 -64.49 -32.69
CA GLY A 14 -4.83 -64.28 -31.29
C GLY A 14 -5.42 -63.03 -30.66
N LEU A 15 -6.23 -63.29 -29.63
CA LEU A 15 -6.46 -62.47 -28.44
C LEU A 15 -7.41 -61.28 -28.58
N LEU A 16 -8.63 -61.56 -28.14
CA LEU A 16 -9.44 -60.65 -27.33
C LEU A 16 -8.55 -59.95 -26.29
N PHE A 17 -8.40 -58.64 -26.42
CA PHE A 17 -8.21 -57.78 -25.25
C PHE A 17 -9.41 -56.85 -25.18
N ALA A 18 -10.36 -57.22 -24.32
CA ALA A 18 -11.27 -56.25 -23.73
C ALA A 18 -10.40 -55.28 -22.93
N SER A 19 -10.15 -54.09 -23.47
CA SER A 19 -9.58 -53.01 -22.68
C SER A 19 -10.68 -52.52 -21.73
N GLN A 20 -10.58 -52.92 -20.47
CA GLN A 20 -11.35 -52.30 -19.42
C GLN A 20 -10.93 -50.83 -19.37
N ALA A 21 -11.86 -49.94 -19.70
CA ALA A 21 -11.72 -48.53 -19.43
C ALA A 21 -11.58 -48.36 -17.91
N ALA A 22 -10.34 -48.16 -17.45
CA ALA A 22 -10.09 -47.59 -16.14
C ALA A 22 -10.62 -46.16 -16.18
N THR A 23 -11.86 -45.98 -15.72
CA THR A 23 -12.40 -44.66 -15.41
C THR A 23 -11.63 -44.15 -14.20
N THR A 24 -10.50 -43.50 -14.47
CA THR A 24 -9.93 -42.57 -13.51
C THR A 24 -10.98 -41.47 -13.32
N ASN A 25 -11.61 -41.45 -12.15
CA ASN A 25 -12.30 -40.26 -11.63
C ASN A 25 -11.23 -39.16 -11.43
N ALA A 26 -10.72 -38.60 -12.53
CA ALA A 26 -10.08 -37.31 -12.50
C ALA A 26 -11.18 -36.32 -12.20
N GLN A 27 -11.20 -35.82 -10.97
CA GLN A 27 -12.11 -34.77 -10.54
C GLN A 27 -12.03 -33.63 -11.56
N GLN A 28 -13.11 -33.41 -12.31
CA GLN A 28 -13.14 -32.40 -13.35
C GLN A 28 -12.84 -31.04 -12.72
N ALA A 29 -11.76 -30.39 -13.16
CA ALA A 29 -11.45 -29.02 -12.77
C ALA A 29 -12.36 -28.05 -13.52
N ALA A 30 -12.58 -26.85 -12.98
CA ALA A 30 -13.36 -25.82 -13.67
C ALA A 30 -12.62 -25.33 -14.92
N THR A 31 -13.34 -25.22 -16.04
CA THR A 31 -12.75 -24.79 -17.32
C THR A 31 -12.39 -23.30 -17.29
N PRO A 32 -11.45 -22.85 -18.16
CA PRO A 32 -11.14 -21.42 -18.29
C PRO A 32 -12.37 -20.55 -18.63
N GLU A 33 -13.31 -21.07 -19.42
CA GLU A 33 -14.55 -20.39 -19.80
C GLU A 33 -15.44 -20.17 -18.58
N MET A 34 -15.65 -21.20 -17.75
CA MET A 34 -16.42 -21.08 -16.51
C MET A 34 -15.82 -20.00 -15.58
N LYS A 35 -14.49 -19.98 -15.44
CA LYS A 35 -13.79 -19.00 -14.61
C LYS A 35 -13.93 -17.59 -15.17
N THR A 36 -13.82 -17.44 -16.49
CA THR A 36 -13.97 -16.15 -17.18
C THR A 36 -15.38 -15.60 -17.01
N GLU A 37 -16.39 -16.45 -17.22
CA GLU A 37 -17.79 -16.10 -17.04
C GLU A 37 -18.10 -15.70 -15.58
N ALA A 38 -17.66 -16.49 -14.60
CA ALA A 38 -17.82 -16.18 -13.19
C ALA A 38 -17.15 -14.84 -12.81
N ASN A 39 -15.95 -14.59 -13.33
CA ASN A 39 -15.23 -13.33 -13.12
C ASN A 39 -15.98 -12.14 -13.74
N ASN A 40 -16.59 -12.32 -14.91
CA ASN A 40 -17.38 -11.28 -15.57
C ASN A 40 -18.62 -10.91 -14.74
N PHE A 41 -19.38 -11.90 -14.24
CA PHE A 41 -20.51 -11.63 -13.35
C PHE A 41 -20.05 -10.88 -12.09
N PHE A 42 -18.93 -11.28 -11.50
CA PHE A 42 -18.39 -10.63 -10.30
C PHE A 42 -17.97 -9.17 -10.54
N GLN A 43 -17.26 -8.91 -11.65
CA GLN A 43 -16.78 -7.57 -12.00
C GLN A 43 -17.94 -6.60 -12.28
N HIS A 44 -19.03 -7.10 -12.88
CA HIS A 44 -20.23 -6.32 -13.17
C HIS A 44 -21.25 -6.32 -12.02
N GLN A 45 -20.87 -6.85 -10.85
CA GLN A 45 -21.72 -6.91 -9.66
C GLN A 45 -23.04 -7.65 -9.87
N ASP A 46 -23.10 -8.57 -10.84
CA ASP A 46 -24.19 -9.53 -10.99
C ASP A 46 -24.01 -10.63 -9.94
N TRP A 47 -24.28 -10.27 -8.69
CA TRP A 47 -24.04 -11.12 -7.53
C TRP A 47 -24.83 -12.42 -7.57
N THR A 48 -26.02 -12.41 -8.20
CA THR A 48 -26.85 -13.61 -8.30
C THR A 48 -26.20 -14.65 -9.20
N ASN A 49 -25.75 -14.25 -10.40
CA ASN A 49 -25.09 -15.17 -11.32
C ASN A 49 -23.66 -15.50 -10.87
N ALA A 50 -22.94 -14.53 -10.28
CA ALA A 50 -21.64 -14.77 -9.67
C ALA A 50 -21.71 -15.85 -8.57
N ALA A 51 -22.72 -15.79 -7.68
CA ALA A 51 -22.89 -16.78 -6.63
C ALA A 51 -23.09 -18.20 -7.21
N LYS A 52 -23.94 -18.34 -8.24
CA LYS A 52 -24.17 -19.63 -8.91
C LYS A 52 -22.89 -20.15 -9.59
N ALA A 53 -22.17 -19.28 -10.30
CA ALA A 53 -20.97 -19.66 -11.03
C ALA A 53 -19.83 -20.07 -10.08
N TYR A 54 -19.58 -19.29 -9.00
CA TYR A 54 -18.55 -19.66 -8.03
C TYR A 54 -18.94 -20.82 -7.12
N GLU A 55 -20.23 -21.07 -6.87
CA GLU A 55 -20.66 -22.33 -6.25
C GLU A 55 -20.25 -23.54 -7.11
N ALA A 56 -20.52 -23.49 -8.42
CA ALA A 56 -20.16 -24.57 -9.33
C ALA A 56 -18.63 -24.77 -9.39
N ILE A 57 -17.86 -23.67 -9.49
CA ILE A 57 -16.40 -23.73 -9.47
C ILE A 57 -15.88 -24.30 -8.14
N SER A 58 -16.43 -23.89 -7.00
CA SER A 58 -15.99 -24.36 -5.68
C SER A 58 -16.26 -25.86 -5.47
N LYS A 59 -17.27 -26.44 -6.12
CA LYS A 59 -17.52 -27.89 -6.11
C LYS A 59 -16.51 -28.67 -6.95
N LEU A 60 -16.09 -28.12 -8.09
CA LEU A 60 -15.07 -28.71 -8.96
C LEU A 60 -13.66 -28.54 -8.38
N GLU A 61 -13.42 -27.43 -7.68
CA GLU A 61 -12.14 -27.04 -7.10
C GLU A 61 -12.26 -26.80 -5.59
N PRO A 62 -12.50 -27.86 -4.79
CA PRO A 62 -12.80 -27.72 -3.35
C PRO A 62 -11.66 -27.10 -2.54
N GLN A 63 -10.41 -27.14 -3.03
CA GLN A 63 -9.25 -26.54 -2.37
C GLN A 63 -8.97 -25.09 -2.82
N ASN A 64 -9.80 -24.52 -3.69
CA ASN A 64 -9.61 -23.16 -4.19
C ASN A 64 -10.26 -22.13 -3.25
N ALA A 65 -9.52 -21.70 -2.23
CA ALA A 65 -9.95 -20.66 -1.28
C ALA A 65 -10.46 -19.37 -1.96
N GLY A 66 -9.89 -19.01 -3.12
CA GLY A 66 -10.33 -17.87 -3.92
C GLY A 66 -11.75 -18.02 -4.47
N ALA A 67 -12.11 -19.20 -4.96
CA ALA A 67 -13.46 -19.50 -5.45
C ALA A 67 -14.48 -19.44 -4.31
N TRP A 68 -14.16 -20.06 -3.16
CA TRP A 68 -14.99 -20.00 -1.95
C TRP A 68 -15.18 -18.56 -1.46
N THR A 69 -14.12 -17.75 -1.45
CA THR A 69 -14.21 -16.34 -1.08
C THR A 69 -15.15 -15.58 -1.98
N ARG A 70 -15.02 -15.73 -3.31
CA ARG A 70 -15.88 -15.02 -4.27
C ARG A 70 -17.33 -15.48 -4.19
N TRP A 71 -17.58 -16.76 -3.97
CA TRP A 71 -18.92 -17.26 -3.69
C TRP A 71 -19.50 -16.60 -2.42
N GLY A 72 -18.73 -16.60 -1.34
CA GLY A 72 -19.11 -15.98 -0.07
C GLY A 72 -19.42 -14.50 -0.19
N THR A 73 -18.59 -13.74 -0.91
CA THR A 73 -18.84 -12.32 -1.21
C THR A 73 -20.14 -12.13 -1.99
N ALA A 74 -20.39 -12.93 -3.02
CA ALA A 74 -21.62 -12.82 -3.80
C ALA A 74 -22.87 -13.19 -2.98
N LEU A 75 -22.76 -14.14 -2.05
CA LEU A 75 -23.82 -14.48 -1.10
C LEU A 75 -24.08 -13.32 -0.12
N LEU A 76 -23.04 -12.69 0.40
CA LEU A 76 -23.13 -11.50 1.26
C LEU A 76 -23.87 -10.37 0.53
N SER A 77 -23.46 -10.06 -0.69
CA SER A 77 -24.08 -9.02 -1.53
C SER A 77 -25.53 -9.33 -1.94
N THR A 78 -25.95 -10.60 -1.92
CA THR A 78 -27.35 -11.02 -2.18
C THR A 78 -28.17 -11.21 -0.90
N GLY A 79 -27.62 -10.85 0.25
CA GLY A 79 -28.33 -10.89 1.53
C GLY A 79 -28.44 -12.26 2.19
N LYS A 80 -27.69 -13.26 1.69
CA LYS A 80 -27.70 -14.64 2.21
C LYS A 80 -26.64 -14.80 3.29
N TYR A 81 -26.78 -14.05 4.38
CA TYR A 81 -25.70 -13.84 5.37
C TYR A 81 -25.24 -15.11 6.08
N GLU A 82 -26.14 -15.99 6.50
CA GLU A 82 -25.82 -17.25 7.16
C GLU A 82 -24.96 -18.13 6.24
N ARG A 83 -25.40 -18.27 4.99
CA ARG A 83 -24.68 -19.07 4.00
C ARG A 83 -23.36 -18.43 3.61
N ALA A 84 -23.32 -17.10 3.51
CA ALA A 84 -22.07 -16.37 3.28
C ALA A 84 -21.08 -16.65 4.41
N ALA A 85 -21.51 -16.60 5.67
CA ALA A 85 -20.65 -16.87 6.82
C ALA A 85 -20.06 -18.29 6.80
N GLU A 86 -20.87 -19.32 6.48
CA GLU A 86 -20.39 -20.69 6.32
C GLU A 86 -19.33 -20.82 5.21
N VAL A 87 -19.63 -20.28 4.03
CA VAL A 87 -18.78 -20.36 2.84
C VAL A 87 -17.47 -19.59 3.04
N LEU A 88 -17.52 -18.41 3.65
CA LEU A 88 -16.35 -17.58 3.93
C LEU A 88 -15.49 -18.20 5.04
N LYS A 89 -16.10 -18.80 6.06
CA LYS A 89 -15.35 -19.53 7.09
C LYS A 89 -14.56 -20.68 6.48
N HIS A 90 -15.17 -21.44 5.56
CA HIS A 90 -14.46 -22.49 4.83
C HIS A 90 -13.31 -21.94 3.98
N ALA A 91 -13.51 -20.79 3.31
CA ALA A 91 -12.44 -20.13 2.57
C ALA A 91 -11.24 -19.78 3.46
N VAL A 92 -11.49 -19.28 4.68
CA VAL A 92 -10.44 -18.95 5.66
C VAL A 92 -9.73 -20.21 6.18
N GLU A 93 -10.46 -21.32 6.38
CA GLU A 93 -9.87 -22.61 6.77
C GLU A 93 -8.89 -23.13 5.71
N LEU A 94 -9.19 -22.92 4.42
CA LEU A 94 -8.31 -23.27 3.31
C LEU A 94 -7.11 -22.31 3.16
N ASN A 95 -7.30 -21.02 3.44
CA ASN A 95 -6.23 -20.02 3.42
C ASN A 95 -6.34 -19.03 4.60
N PRO A 96 -5.61 -19.31 5.71
CA PRO A 96 -5.65 -18.47 6.90
C PRO A 96 -5.07 -17.06 6.76
N GLN A 97 -4.44 -16.71 5.63
CA GLN A 97 -3.90 -15.36 5.38
C GLN A 97 -4.83 -14.51 4.50
N GLN A 98 -6.00 -15.04 4.12
CA GLN A 98 -6.91 -14.35 3.22
C GLN A 98 -7.80 -13.34 3.97
N PHE A 99 -7.24 -12.17 4.26
CA PHE A 99 -7.95 -11.10 4.99
C PHE A 99 -9.26 -10.64 4.31
N ILE A 100 -9.41 -10.77 2.99
CA ILE A 100 -10.66 -10.45 2.28
C ILE A 100 -11.80 -11.36 2.74
N ALA A 101 -11.54 -12.66 2.87
CA ALA A 101 -12.55 -13.61 3.34
C ALA A 101 -12.92 -13.32 4.80
N MET A 102 -11.94 -13.00 5.65
CA MET A 102 -12.16 -12.60 7.04
C MET A 102 -12.99 -11.32 7.16
N TYR A 103 -12.68 -10.30 6.35
CA TYR A 103 -13.42 -9.04 6.31
C TYR A 103 -14.88 -9.26 5.89
N ASN A 104 -15.12 -10.01 4.83
CA ASN A 104 -16.49 -10.33 4.39
C ASN A 104 -17.22 -11.21 5.42
N LEU A 105 -16.51 -12.10 6.12
CA LEU A 105 -17.08 -12.90 7.20
C LEU A 105 -17.51 -12.02 8.37
N ALA A 106 -16.72 -11.00 8.70
CA ALA A 106 -17.10 -9.98 9.68
C ALA A 106 -18.37 -9.23 9.25
N GLY A 107 -18.46 -8.83 7.97
CA GLY A 107 -19.66 -8.23 7.39
C GLY A 107 -20.89 -9.13 7.51
N ALA A 108 -20.76 -10.42 7.14
CA ALA A 108 -21.83 -11.39 7.28
C ALA A 108 -22.32 -11.51 8.74
N TYR A 109 -21.40 -11.61 9.72
CA TYR A 109 -21.77 -11.63 11.14
C TYR A 109 -22.40 -10.33 11.63
N ALA A 110 -21.93 -9.17 11.14
CA ALA A 110 -22.52 -7.89 11.47
C ALA A 110 -23.97 -7.77 10.97
N ARG A 111 -24.26 -8.30 9.77
CA ARG A 111 -25.61 -8.38 9.20
C ARG A 111 -26.53 -9.38 9.91
N LEU A 112 -25.95 -10.42 10.50
CA LEU A 112 -26.64 -11.36 11.40
C LEU A 112 -26.84 -10.83 12.83
N ASN A 113 -26.43 -9.58 13.10
CA ASN A 113 -26.42 -8.98 14.44
C ASN A 113 -25.54 -9.75 15.46
N GLU A 114 -24.63 -10.60 15.00
CA GLU A 114 -23.66 -11.33 15.83
C GLU A 114 -22.40 -10.49 16.06
N LYS A 115 -22.56 -9.32 16.69
CA LYS A 115 -21.51 -8.31 16.83
C LYS A 115 -20.19 -8.87 17.36
N ALA A 116 -20.23 -9.74 18.39
CA ALA A 116 -19.02 -10.30 18.98
C ALA A 116 -18.15 -11.03 17.95
N LYS A 117 -18.76 -11.88 17.10
CA LYS A 117 -18.04 -12.58 16.02
C LYS A 117 -17.62 -11.62 14.91
N ALA A 118 -18.43 -10.61 14.60
CA ALA A 118 -18.07 -9.60 13.62
C ALA A 118 -16.76 -8.89 14.01
N TYR A 119 -16.61 -8.47 15.27
CA TYR A 119 -15.37 -7.85 15.74
C TYR A 119 -14.19 -8.81 15.79
N GLU A 120 -14.40 -10.07 16.20
CA GLU A 120 -13.35 -11.08 16.18
C GLU A 120 -12.76 -11.25 14.77
N TRP A 121 -13.62 -11.38 13.76
CA TRP A 121 -13.18 -11.56 12.38
C TRP A 121 -12.64 -10.30 11.74
N LEU A 122 -13.17 -9.13 12.10
CA LEU A 122 -12.65 -7.85 11.63
C LEU A 122 -11.25 -7.58 12.20
N ASP A 123 -11.01 -7.89 13.47
CA ASP A 123 -9.69 -7.80 14.09
C ASP A 123 -8.70 -8.76 13.43
N LYS A 124 -9.09 -10.02 13.20
CA LYS A 124 -8.28 -10.99 12.43
C LYS A 124 -7.95 -10.49 11.02
N ALA A 125 -8.91 -9.89 10.31
CA ALA A 125 -8.69 -9.33 8.98
C ALA A 125 -7.63 -8.22 9.00
N VAL A 126 -7.72 -7.31 9.98
CA VAL A 126 -6.76 -6.21 10.15
C VAL A 126 -5.38 -6.73 10.54
N GLN A 127 -5.28 -7.71 11.45
CA GLN A 127 -4.01 -8.34 11.80
C GLN A 127 -3.36 -9.07 10.60
N ALA A 128 -4.18 -9.64 9.72
CA ALA A 128 -3.74 -10.29 8.48
C ALA A 128 -3.42 -9.29 7.33
N GLY A 129 -3.46 -7.98 7.59
CA GLY A 129 -3.02 -6.95 6.65
C GLY A 129 -4.13 -6.22 5.90
N PHE A 130 -5.40 -6.37 6.29
CA PHE A 130 -6.46 -5.52 5.74
C PHE A 130 -6.14 -4.03 5.99
N SER A 131 -6.16 -3.23 4.92
CA SER A 131 -5.60 -1.88 4.88
C SER A 131 -6.51 -0.85 4.20
N ASN A 132 -7.83 -1.07 4.21
CA ASN A 132 -8.81 -0.14 3.64
C ASN A 132 -9.73 0.45 4.72
N PRO A 133 -9.25 1.42 5.52
CA PRO A 133 -10.06 2.04 6.58
C PRO A 133 -11.27 2.80 6.02
N GLN A 134 -11.17 3.36 4.81
CA GLN A 134 -12.29 4.04 4.17
C GLN A 134 -13.45 3.07 3.93
N LEU A 135 -13.15 1.89 3.37
CA LEU A 135 -14.15 0.84 3.17
C LEU A 135 -14.83 0.48 4.50
N MET A 136 -14.09 0.26 5.58
CA MET A 136 -14.70 -0.03 6.89
C MET A 136 -15.75 1.02 7.30
N THR A 137 -15.42 2.30 7.11
CA THR A 137 -16.29 3.41 7.53
C THR A 137 -17.49 3.64 6.61
N THR A 138 -17.49 3.11 5.39
CA THR A 138 -18.56 3.31 4.38
C THR A 138 -19.31 2.04 3.99
N ASP A 139 -18.77 0.86 4.33
CA ASP A 139 -19.36 -0.43 4.00
C ASP A 139 -20.59 -0.71 4.86
N GLU A 140 -21.76 -0.73 4.23
CA GLU A 140 -23.05 -0.88 4.89
C GLU A 140 -23.19 -2.21 5.65
N ASP A 141 -22.39 -3.22 5.31
CA ASP A 141 -22.37 -4.46 6.09
C ASP A 141 -21.84 -4.28 7.51
N LEU A 142 -21.02 -3.24 7.74
CA LEU A 142 -20.46 -2.90 9.04
C LEU A 142 -21.20 -1.75 9.75
N ALA A 143 -22.29 -1.23 9.18
CA ALA A 143 -22.99 -0.05 9.70
C ALA A 143 -23.37 -0.19 11.19
N SER A 144 -23.78 -1.38 11.62
CA SER A 144 -24.17 -1.68 13.01
C SER A 144 -23.01 -1.58 14.03
N LEU A 145 -21.76 -1.52 13.57
CA LEU A 145 -20.54 -1.50 14.38
C LEU A 145 -19.95 -0.08 14.55
N ARG A 146 -20.17 0.82 13.58
CA ARG A 146 -19.41 2.08 13.43
C ARG A 146 -19.46 3.04 14.64
N GLY A 147 -20.52 2.95 15.44
CA GLY A 147 -20.72 3.81 16.62
C GLY A 147 -19.86 3.45 17.84
N GLU A 148 -19.22 2.27 17.85
CA GLU A 148 -18.55 1.74 19.04
C GLU A 148 -17.05 2.06 19.06
N ALA A 149 -16.48 2.27 20.26
CA ALA A 149 -15.07 2.62 20.43
C ALA A 149 -14.12 1.56 19.84
N ARG A 150 -14.42 0.28 20.03
CA ARG A 150 -13.63 -0.84 19.47
C ARG A 150 -13.58 -0.83 17.94
N PHE A 151 -14.62 -0.32 17.26
CA PHE A 151 -14.60 -0.18 15.81
C PHE A 151 -13.59 0.89 15.37
N LYS A 152 -13.58 2.03 16.07
CA LYS A 152 -12.62 3.12 15.82
C LYS A 152 -11.18 2.65 16.00
N GLU A 153 -10.93 1.80 16.99
CA GLU A 153 -9.61 1.18 17.19
C GLU A 153 -9.20 0.31 15.99
N LEU A 154 -10.10 -0.54 15.48
CA LEU A 154 -9.84 -1.37 14.30
C LEU A 154 -9.60 -0.53 13.04
N VAL A 155 -10.37 0.56 12.85
CA VAL A 155 -10.14 1.51 11.76
C VAL A 155 -8.76 2.17 11.87
N SER A 156 -8.32 2.52 13.09
CA SER A 156 -6.98 3.07 13.32
C SER A 156 -5.89 2.05 12.97
N LYS A 157 -6.06 0.78 13.35
CA LYS A 157 -5.13 -0.31 12.95
C LYS A 157 -5.10 -0.52 11.43
N ALA A 158 -6.26 -0.53 10.75
CA ALA A 158 -6.31 -0.62 9.30
C ALA A 158 -5.67 0.61 8.62
N THR A 159 -5.79 1.79 9.24
CA THR A 159 -5.10 3.01 8.79
C THR A 159 -3.59 2.87 8.91
N ALA A 160 -3.09 2.30 10.00
CA ALA A 160 -1.67 1.99 10.16
C ALA A 160 -1.17 1.01 9.09
N ASN A 161 -1.96 -0.01 8.74
CA ASN A 161 -1.62 -0.92 7.64
C ASN A 161 -1.59 -0.20 6.28
N ALA A 162 -2.52 0.75 6.05
CA ALA A 162 -2.62 1.50 4.80
C ALA A 162 -1.50 2.54 4.63
N ARG A 163 -1.12 3.19 5.73
CA ARG A 163 -0.20 4.33 5.77
C ARG A 163 0.73 4.18 6.98
N PRO A 164 1.67 3.22 6.97
CA PRO A 164 2.52 2.93 8.13
C PRO A 164 3.33 4.15 8.58
N CYS A 165 3.82 4.95 7.63
CA CYS A 165 4.57 6.16 7.92
C CYS A 165 3.75 7.26 8.61
N SER A 166 2.42 7.21 8.54
CA SER A 166 1.55 8.19 9.22
C SER A 166 1.52 8.00 10.74
N VAL A 167 1.85 6.80 11.22
CA VAL A 167 1.81 6.43 12.65
C VAL A 167 3.17 6.07 13.22
N GLU A 168 4.17 5.79 12.37
CA GLU A 168 5.53 5.47 12.79
C GLU A 168 6.27 6.72 13.31
N PRO A 169 6.65 6.79 14.60
CA PRO A 169 7.24 7.99 15.18
C PRO A 169 8.49 8.50 14.46
N LEU A 170 9.35 7.60 13.96
CA LEU A 170 10.57 7.99 13.23
C LEU A 170 10.26 8.76 11.94
N ASN A 171 9.21 8.36 11.22
CA ASN A 171 8.76 9.03 10.01
C ASN A 171 8.10 10.39 10.29
N ARG A 172 7.65 10.65 11.53
CA ARG A 172 6.94 11.88 11.94
C ARG A 172 7.76 12.92 12.67
N GLN A 173 9.06 12.69 12.78
CA GLN A 173 9.99 13.64 13.40
C GLN A 173 10.06 15.00 12.69
N PHE A 174 9.79 15.07 11.38
CA PHE A 174 9.93 16.30 10.59
C PHE A 174 8.60 17.03 10.31
N ASP A 175 7.51 16.62 10.94
CA ASP A 175 6.16 17.13 10.66
C ASP A 175 5.97 18.60 11.04
N PHE A 176 6.81 19.12 11.94
CA PHE A 176 6.79 20.52 12.34
C PHE A 176 7.02 21.49 11.16
N TRP A 177 7.62 21.00 10.07
CA TRP A 177 7.86 21.77 8.85
C TRP A 177 6.76 21.66 7.79
N VAL A 178 5.82 20.73 7.93
CA VAL A 178 4.72 20.55 6.97
C VAL A 178 3.78 21.76 6.98
N GLY A 179 3.48 22.30 5.81
CA GLY A 179 2.42 23.27 5.51
C GLY A 179 2.88 24.39 4.56
N GLU A 180 2.15 25.50 4.56
CA GLU A 180 2.36 26.61 3.62
C GLU A 180 3.07 27.80 4.29
N TRP A 181 4.10 28.32 3.63
CA TRP A 181 5.05 29.24 4.26
C TRP A 181 5.39 30.47 3.39
N ASN A 182 5.45 31.62 4.05
CA ASN A 182 6.27 32.75 3.63
C ASN A 182 7.63 32.61 4.33
N VAL A 183 8.73 32.84 3.61
CA VAL A 183 10.07 32.68 4.17
C VAL A 183 10.77 34.02 4.23
N LEU A 184 11.15 34.41 5.45
CA LEU A 184 11.73 35.71 5.77
C LEU A 184 13.22 35.54 6.10
N SER A 185 14.05 36.45 5.64
CA SER A 185 15.46 36.55 6.05
C SER A 185 15.53 36.75 7.57
N THR A 186 16.42 36.02 8.25
CA THR A 186 16.73 36.29 9.66
C THR A 186 17.43 37.65 9.84
N GLN A 187 18.04 38.16 8.77
CA GLN A 187 18.65 39.49 8.71
C GLN A 187 17.66 40.46 8.05
N GLY A 188 16.96 41.25 8.86
CA GLY A 188 16.09 42.33 8.37
C GLY A 188 14.64 41.94 8.03
N ASN A 189 14.22 40.69 8.23
CA ASN A 189 12.83 40.23 8.11
C ASN A 189 12.18 40.45 6.73
N GLN A 190 12.98 40.65 5.69
CA GLN A 190 12.52 40.73 4.30
C GLN A 190 12.08 39.34 3.82
N GLN A 191 10.96 39.27 3.08
CA GLN A 191 10.56 38.02 2.44
C GLN A 191 11.53 37.66 1.30
N ILE A 192 12.09 36.46 1.38
CA ILE A 192 13.09 35.91 0.45
C ILE A 192 12.55 34.75 -0.39
N GLY A 193 11.34 34.27 -0.10
CA GLY A 193 10.67 33.25 -0.89
C GLY A 193 9.38 32.75 -0.27
N THR A 194 8.83 31.70 -0.87
CA THR A 194 7.70 30.93 -0.34
C THR A 194 7.98 29.44 -0.46
N SER A 195 7.43 28.65 0.45
CA SER A 195 7.58 27.19 0.43
C SER A 195 6.23 26.51 0.69
N SER A 196 5.94 25.46 -0.08
CA SER A 196 4.84 24.54 0.16
C SER A 196 5.44 23.19 0.55
N VAL A 197 5.17 22.74 1.78
CA VAL A 197 5.72 21.50 2.33
C VAL A 197 4.57 20.56 2.64
N GLN A 198 4.57 19.38 2.02
CA GLN A 198 3.43 18.46 2.05
C GLN A 198 3.87 17.03 2.34
N LEU A 199 2.94 16.23 2.86
CA LEU A 199 3.10 14.79 2.98
C LEU A 199 2.60 14.11 1.71
N ILE A 200 3.44 13.27 1.11
CA ILE A 200 3.10 12.48 -0.09
C ILE A 200 3.44 11.01 0.13
N LEU A 201 2.98 10.15 -0.80
CA LEU A 201 3.24 8.70 -0.80
C LEU A 201 2.85 8.01 0.52
N GLY A 202 1.59 8.17 0.93
CA GLY A 202 1.10 7.56 2.17
C GLY A 202 1.80 8.09 3.41
N ASP A 203 2.15 9.39 3.37
CA ASP A 203 2.80 10.15 4.43
C ASP A 203 4.26 9.75 4.68
N CYS A 204 4.87 8.94 3.82
CA CYS A 204 6.27 8.52 3.95
C CYS A 204 7.30 9.58 3.53
N VAL A 205 6.88 10.60 2.77
CA VAL A 205 7.78 11.62 2.25
C VAL A 205 7.26 13.01 2.59
N VAL A 206 8.12 13.82 3.20
CA VAL A 206 7.95 15.27 3.34
C VAL A 206 8.54 15.91 2.08
N PHE A 207 7.67 16.41 1.21
CA PHE A 207 8.00 17.02 -0.06
C PHE A 207 7.90 18.53 0.02
N GLU A 208 8.96 19.22 -0.39
CA GLU A 208 8.99 20.68 -0.50
C GLU A 208 8.89 21.13 -1.95
N ASN A 209 8.14 22.21 -2.15
CA ASN A 209 8.19 23.03 -3.35
C ASN A 209 8.56 24.47 -2.96
N TRP A 210 9.78 24.88 -3.29
CA TRP A 210 10.34 26.18 -2.95
C TRP A 210 10.37 27.10 -4.16
N THR A 211 10.06 28.38 -3.92
CA THR A 211 10.18 29.46 -4.90
C THR A 211 10.87 30.64 -4.24
N GLY A 212 12.10 30.93 -4.67
CA GLY A 212 12.90 32.05 -4.16
C GLY A 212 12.57 33.37 -4.85
N GLY A 213 12.73 34.48 -4.13
CA GLY A 213 12.50 35.83 -4.66
C GLY A 213 13.44 36.23 -5.80
N GLY A 214 14.59 35.55 -5.94
CA GLY A 214 15.57 35.76 -7.02
C GLY A 214 15.36 34.90 -8.27
N GLY A 215 14.24 34.19 -8.39
CA GLY A 215 13.90 33.37 -9.56
C GLY A 215 14.51 31.96 -9.57
N LEU A 216 15.25 31.57 -8.54
CA LEU A 216 15.66 30.18 -8.30
C LEU A 216 14.50 29.43 -7.63
N SER A 217 14.09 28.31 -8.23
CA SER A 217 13.13 27.38 -7.65
C SER A 217 13.75 26.01 -7.44
N GLY A 218 13.17 25.22 -6.55
CA GLY A 218 13.59 23.84 -6.38
C GLY A 218 12.66 23.03 -5.50
N LYS A 219 12.99 21.75 -5.34
CA LYS A 219 12.18 20.78 -4.61
C LYS A 219 13.06 19.90 -3.74
N SER A 220 12.61 19.60 -2.52
CA SER A 220 13.23 18.57 -1.68
C SER A 220 12.31 17.39 -1.45
N PHE A 221 12.90 16.19 -1.43
CA PHE A 221 12.27 14.95 -0.97
C PHE A 221 12.95 14.54 0.32
N ASN A 222 12.19 14.44 1.40
CA ASN A 222 12.72 14.14 2.73
C ASN A 222 11.99 12.93 3.30
N PHE A 223 12.73 11.89 3.70
CA PHE A 223 12.12 10.66 4.21
C PHE A 223 13.06 9.95 5.18
N TYR A 224 12.49 9.14 6.08
CA TYR A 224 13.30 8.28 6.94
C TYR A 224 13.74 7.04 6.15
N ASN A 225 15.03 6.94 5.87
CA ASN A 225 15.64 5.81 5.18
C ASN A 225 15.92 4.70 6.21
N THR A 226 15.08 3.67 6.22
CA THR A 226 15.16 2.54 7.17
C THR A 226 16.42 1.70 6.99
N GLN A 227 16.98 1.62 5.78
CA GLN A 227 18.22 0.89 5.52
C GLN A 227 19.43 1.58 6.15
N LYS A 228 19.41 2.92 6.20
CA LYS A 228 20.48 3.74 6.78
C LYS A 228 20.23 4.08 8.25
N GLY A 229 18.99 3.94 8.74
CA GLY A 229 18.59 4.42 10.07
C GLY A 229 18.75 5.93 10.23
N LYS A 230 18.53 6.69 9.15
CA LYS A 230 18.70 8.15 9.08
C LYS A 230 17.58 8.77 8.26
N TRP A 231 17.29 10.03 8.51
CA TRP A 231 16.61 10.85 7.51
C TRP A 231 17.49 11.02 6.28
N GLN A 232 16.89 11.07 5.11
CA GLN A 232 17.57 11.39 3.86
C GLN A 232 16.82 12.52 3.18
N GLN A 233 17.56 13.49 2.67
CA GLN A 233 17.04 14.56 1.84
C GLN A 233 17.73 14.53 0.48
N THR A 234 16.92 14.59 -0.58
CA THR A 234 17.37 14.92 -1.93
C THR A 234 16.84 16.30 -2.27
N TRP A 235 17.71 17.27 -2.53
CA TRP A 235 17.34 18.58 -3.07
C TRP A 235 17.71 18.67 -4.54
N VAL A 236 16.82 19.27 -5.35
CA VAL A 236 17.04 19.58 -6.77
C VAL A 236 16.59 21.01 -7.07
N ASP A 237 17.37 21.73 -7.87
CA ASP A 237 17.01 23.07 -8.34
C ASP A 237 16.63 23.10 -9.84
N ASP A 238 16.16 24.26 -10.30
CA ASP A 238 15.76 24.51 -11.69
C ASP A 238 16.94 24.87 -12.64
N LYS A 239 18.18 24.68 -12.20
CA LYS A 239 19.42 24.86 -12.96
C LYS A 239 20.20 23.56 -13.15
N GLY A 240 19.65 22.44 -12.69
CA GLY A 240 20.26 21.11 -12.80
C GLY A 240 21.22 20.78 -11.65
N GLY A 241 21.24 21.58 -10.58
CA GLY A 241 21.94 21.27 -9.35
C GLY A 241 21.16 20.30 -8.48
N SER A 242 21.88 19.42 -7.78
CA SER A 242 21.31 18.49 -6.83
C SER A 242 22.26 18.14 -5.69
N ILE A 243 21.70 17.83 -4.52
CA ILE A 243 22.48 17.36 -3.37
C ILE A 243 21.70 16.33 -2.55
N GLU A 244 22.44 15.35 -2.05
CA GLU A 244 21.97 14.32 -1.13
C GLU A 244 22.52 14.59 0.27
N LEU A 245 21.66 14.56 1.28
CA LEU A 245 22.03 14.77 2.67
C LEU A 245 21.45 13.66 3.55
N LEU A 246 22.18 13.32 4.62
CA LEU A 246 21.72 12.41 5.67
C LEU A 246 21.48 13.20 6.95
N GLY A 247 20.36 12.92 7.61
CA GLY A 247 19.89 13.70 8.74
C GLY A 247 19.49 12.89 9.96
N GLU A 248 19.46 13.60 11.08
CA GLU A 248 19.05 13.11 12.38
C GLU A 248 18.18 14.15 13.07
N TYR A 249 17.12 13.68 13.72
CA TYR A 249 16.31 14.52 14.59
C TYR A 249 16.76 14.37 16.04
N LYS A 250 17.13 15.48 16.66
CA LYS A 250 17.55 15.51 18.07
C LYS A 250 17.28 16.89 18.66
N ASP A 251 16.82 16.95 19.91
CA ASP A 251 16.66 18.20 20.67
C ASP A 251 15.81 19.27 19.93
N GLY A 252 14.72 18.84 19.27
CA GLY A 252 13.81 19.76 18.58
C GLY A 252 14.32 20.28 17.24
N LYS A 253 15.41 19.74 16.70
CA LYS A 253 15.97 20.13 15.40
C LYS A 253 16.25 18.92 14.51
N MET A 254 16.04 19.11 13.21
CA MET A 254 16.48 18.18 12.17
C MET A 254 17.80 18.68 11.61
N LEU A 255 18.88 17.94 11.82
CA LEU A 255 20.21 18.27 11.30
C LEU A 255 20.55 17.30 10.16
N TYR A 256 20.73 17.85 8.97
CA TYR A 256 21.26 17.19 7.79
C TYR A 256 22.74 17.53 7.58
N THR A 257 23.51 16.54 7.15
CA THR A 257 24.90 16.70 6.71
C THR A 257 25.13 15.96 5.40
N GLY A 258 26.07 16.44 4.60
CA GLY A 258 26.45 15.78 3.37
C GLY A 258 27.66 16.42 2.72
N GLU A 259 28.06 15.84 1.60
CA GLU A 259 29.22 16.26 0.84
C GLU A 259 28.84 16.34 -0.64
N GLN A 260 29.30 17.38 -1.31
CA GLN A 260 29.14 17.54 -2.75
C GLN A 260 30.49 17.94 -3.36
N THR A 261 30.85 17.33 -4.49
CA THR A 261 32.04 17.71 -5.25
C THR A 261 31.61 18.28 -6.59
N LEU A 262 31.89 19.56 -6.80
CA LEU A 262 31.63 20.27 -8.06
C LEU A 262 32.94 20.84 -8.59
N GLN A 263 33.27 20.57 -9.85
CA GLN A 263 34.49 21.08 -10.50
C GLN A 263 35.77 20.84 -9.67
N ASN A 264 35.90 19.65 -9.08
CA ASN A 264 36.99 19.24 -8.19
C ASN A 264 37.09 19.99 -6.84
N VAL A 265 36.08 20.78 -6.48
CA VAL A 265 35.96 21.39 -5.16
C VAL A 265 34.99 20.58 -4.32
N LYS A 266 35.52 19.95 -3.27
CA LYS A 266 34.74 19.27 -2.24
C LYS A 266 34.13 20.31 -1.30
N THR A 267 32.82 20.23 -1.09
CA THR A 267 32.07 21.08 -0.18
C THR A 267 31.33 20.21 0.83
N LEU A 268 31.51 20.49 2.12
CA LEU A 268 30.73 19.93 3.21
C LEU A 268 29.51 20.80 3.47
N HIS A 269 28.39 20.17 3.81
CA HIS A 269 27.12 20.84 4.05
C HIS A 269 26.60 20.51 5.45
N ARG A 270 26.06 21.51 6.11
CA ARG A 270 25.31 21.40 7.36
C ARG A 270 24.01 22.16 7.21
N LEU A 271 22.89 21.45 7.19
CA LEU A 271 21.57 22.03 7.03
C LEU A 271 20.72 21.69 8.25
N THR A 272 20.33 22.71 9.02
CA THR A 272 19.55 22.54 10.24
C THR A 272 18.17 23.18 10.11
N PHE A 273 17.14 22.43 10.45
CA PHE A 273 15.79 22.93 10.65
C PHE A 273 15.48 22.97 12.14
N PHE A 274 15.27 24.16 12.68
CA PHE A 274 14.90 24.38 14.07
C PHE A 274 13.39 24.50 14.18
N ASN A 275 12.77 23.66 15.01
CA ASN A 275 11.39 23.83 15.42
C ASN A 275 11.31 24.98 16.42
N LEU A 276 10.81 26.14 15.99
CA LEU A 276 10.71 27.33 16.82
C LEU A 276 9.35 27.38 17.55
N PRO A 277 9.24 28.16 18.64
CA PRO A 277 7.94 28.53 19.20
C PRO A 277 7.02 29.16 18.14
N ASP A 278 5.71 29.16 18.44
CA ASP A 278 4.66 29.75 17.61
C ASP A 278 4.51 29.13 16.21
N LYS A 279 4.86 27.84 16.07
CA LYS A 279 4.72 27.06 14.83
C LYS A 279 5.54 27.65 13.67
N ARG A 280 6.68 28.27 13.96
CA ARG A 280 7.66 28.73 12.97
C ARG A 280 8.78 27.72 12.82
N VAL A 281 9.48 27.77 11.69
CA VAL A 281 10.67 26.95 11.44
C VAL A 281 11.80 27.85 10.97
N ARG A 282 13.01 27.67 11.51
CA ARG A 282 14.20 28.28 10.93
C ARG A 282 14.98 27.23 10.18
N GLN A 283 15.32 27.51 8.93
CA GLN A 283 16.26 26.73 8.15
C GLN A 283 17.59 27.49 8.10
N PHE A 284 18.66 26.82 8.50
CA PHE A 284 20.00 27.38 8.53
C PHE A 284 20.96 26.43 7.82
N TRP A 285 21.54 26.89 6.72
CA TRP A 285 22.45 26.12 5.89
C TRP A 285 23.83 26.75 5.91
N GLU A 286 24.83 25.96 6.30
CA GLU A 286 26.24 26.31 6.26
C GLU A 286 27.00 25.37 5.31
N THR A 287 28.03 25.90 4.67
CA THR A 287 28.96 25.14 3.82
C THR A 287 30.41 25.35 4.24
N SER A 288 31.26 24.37 3.95
CA SER A 288 32.70 24.44 4.20
C SER A 288 33.48 23.82 3.04
N THR A 289 34.55 24.49 2.61
CA THR A 289 35.47 24.03 1.56
C THR A 289 36.87 23.71 2.08
N ASP A 290 37.07 23.76 3.40
CA ASP A 290 38.35 23.56 4.10
C ASP A 290 38.29 22.42 5.12
N ASP A 291 37.52 21.38 4.78
CA ASP A 291 37.28 20.18 5.61
C ASP A 291 36.66 20.50 6.99
N GLY A 292 35.78 21.50 7.04
CA GLY A 292 34.99 21.84 8.23
C GLY A 292 35.70 22.75 9.23
N LYS A 293 36.86 23.32 8.88
CA LYS A 293 37.60 24.27 9.74
C LYS A 293 36.88 25.61 9.82
N THR A 294 36.33 26.09 8.71
CA THR A 294 35.49 27.28 8.64
C THR A 294 34.17 26.98 7.95
N TRP A 295 33.12 27.68 8.36
CA TRP A 295 31.76 27.52 7.85
C TRP A 295 31.22 28.87 7.38
N THR A 296 30.64 28.87 6.18
CA THR A 296 30.00 30.03 5.57
C THR A 296 28.49 29.80 5.50
N VAL A 297 27.69 30.81 5.85
CA VAL A 297 26.23 30.73 5.74
C VAL A 297 25.82 30.79 4.28
N ALA A 298 25.25 29.70 3.78
CA ALA A 298 24.67 29.60 2.45
C ALA A 298 23.20 30.02 2.42
N PHE A 299 22.46 29.78 3.51
CA PHE A 299 21.06 30.18 3.64
C PHE A 299 20.67 30.36 5.12
N ASP A 300 19.88 31.38 5.43
CA ASP A 300 19.28 31.54 6.76
C ASP A 300 17.89 32.20 6.65
N GLY A 301 16.85 31.38 6.81
CA GLY A 301 15.47 31.78 6.59
C GLY A 301 14.53 31.29 7.69
N THR A 302 13.56 32.13 8.04
CA THR A 302 12.46 31.79 8.94
C THR A 302 11.17 31.60 8.15
N TYR A 303 10.63 30.39 8.23
CA TYR A 303 9.36 29.99 7.68
C TYR A 303 8.24 30.43 8.63
N VAL A 304 7.38 31.31 8.14
CA VAL A 304 6.20 31.84 8.82
C VAL A 304 4.96 31.39 8.07
N ARG A 305 3.98 30.84 8.79
CA ARG A 305 2.74 30.32 8.19
C ARG A 305 2.06 31.40 7.34
N LYS A 306 1.53 30.99 6.18
CA LYS A 306 0.58 31.82 5.41
C LYS A 306 -0.76 31.93 6.13
#